data_AF-A0A5B8AYQ0-F1
#
_entry.id   AF-A0A5B8AYQ0-F1
#
_cell.length_a   1.000
_cell.length_b   1.000
_cell.length_c   1.000
_cell.angle_alpha   90.00
_cell.angle_beta   90.00
_cell.angle_gamma   90.00
#
_symmetry.space_group_name_H-M   'P 1'
#
loop_
_entity.id
_entity.type
_entity.pdbx_description
1 polymer ?
#
loop_
_entity_poly.entity_id
_entity_poly.type
_entity_poly.pdbx_seq_one_letter_code
_entity_poly.pdbx_strand_id
1 'polypeptide(L)'
;MDQSVGIMAMPGVGFFGMLVIGFLAGWIAERSMNRDHGFLTNILVGIAGSFVGGGLASLLDVHYQGFLGNLLVAVIGAIVILWIFGRAKARGVN
;
A
#
# COMPACT_ATOMS: atom_id res chain seq x y z
N MET A 1 -0.56 3.08 -30.71
CA MET A 1 -0.89 1.87 -29.94
C MET A 1 0.40 1.40 -29.32
N ASP A 2 0.60 1.66 -28.02
CA ASP A 2 1.54 0.92 -27.17
C ASP A 2 0.92 0.89 -25.77
N GLN A 3 -0.22 0.18 -25.72
CA GLN A 3 -0.96 -0.11 -24.51
C GLN A 3 -0.34 -1.35 -23.87
N SER A 4 0.76 -1.16 -23.16
CA SER A 4 1.18 -2.08 -22.10
C SER A 4 1.30 -1.30 -20.78
N VAL A 5 0.24 -0.56 -20.49
CA VAL A 5 -0.08 -0.02 -19.16
C VAL A 5 -0.68 -1.16 -18.33
N GLY A 6 0.22 -1.95 -17.76
CA GLY A 6 -0.14 -3.04 -16.88
C GLY A 6 1.13 -3.57 -16.27
N ILE A 7 1.20 -3.51 -14.95
CA ILE A 7 2.22 -4.17 -14.11
C ILE A 7 2.39 -5.68 -14.43
N MET A 8 1.55 -6.22 -15.32
CA MET A 8 1.47 -7.61 -15.76
C MET A 8 2.20 -7.89 -17.10
N ALA A 9 2.68 -6.87 -17.83
CA ALA A 9 3.22 -7.05 -19.18
C ALA A 9 4.72 -7.45 -19.26
N MET A 10 5.44 -7.49 -18.13
CA MET A 10 6.85 -7.87 -18.13
C MET A 10 7.05 -9.17 -17.30
N PRO A 11 7.45 -10.29 -17.94
CA PRO A 11 7.67 -11.56 -17.25
C PRO A 11 8.72 -11.39 -16.14
N GLY A 12 8.36 -11.66 -14.89
CA GLY A 12 9.23 -11.55 -13.72
C GLY A 12 9.22 -10.20 -12.99
N VAL A 13 8.78 -9.11 -13.62
CA VAL A 13 8.83 -7.76 -13.01
C VAL A 13 7.54 -7.38 -12.29
N GLY A 14 6.41 -7.97 -12.69
CA GLY A 14 5.09 -7.66 -12.13
C GLY A 14 4.87 -8.14 -10.69
N PHE A 15 5.14 -9.41 -10.43
CA PHE A 15 4.98 -9.99 -9.09
C PHE A 15 6.03 -9.46 -8.11
N PHE A 16 7.30 -9.42 -8.52
CA PHE A 16 8.37 -8.84 -7.70
C PHE A 16 8.18 -7.35 -7.47
N GLY A 17 7.75 -6.59 -8.48
CA GLY A 17 7.41 -5.17 -8.33
C GLY A 17 6.28 -4.94 -7.34
N MET A 18 5.23 -5.77 -7.35
CA MET A 18 4.14 -5.69 -6.38
C MET A 18 4.61 -5.98 -4.95
N LEU A 19 5.48 -6.97 -4.76
CA LEU A 19 6.07 -7.27 -3.45
C LEU A 19 6.96 -6.14 -2.95
N VAL A 20 7.80 -5.56 -3.83
CA VAL A 20 8.66 -4.42 -3.50
C VAL A 20 7.82 -3.19 -3.15
N ILE A 21 6.77 -2.89 -3.93
CA ILE A 21 5.84 -1.80 -3.64
C ILE A 21 5.14 -2.02 -2.31
N GLY A 22 4.63 -3.23 -2.05
CA GLY A 22 3.96 -3.57 -0.80
C GLY A 22 4.88 -3.42 0.41
N PHE A 23 6.10 -3.94 0.33
CA PHE A 23 7.09 -3.80 1.38
C PHE A 23 7.45 -2.32 1.65
N LEU A 24 7.77 -1.56 0.60
CA LEU A 24 8.08 -0.14 0.69
C LEU A 24 6.90 0.65 1.27
N ALA A 25 5.68 0.39 0.79
CA ALA A 25 4.48 1.08 1.25
C ALA A 25 4.21 0.86 2.73
N GLY A 26 4.30 -0.40 3.19
CA GLY A 26 4.12 -0.75 4.59
C GLY A 26 5.17 -0.11 5.49
N TRP A 27 6.44 -0.16 5.08
CA TRP A 27 7.55 0.46 5.82
C TRP A 27 7.44 1.99 5.90
N ILE A 28 7.07 2.66 4.81
CA ILE A 28 6.85 4.11 4.78
C ILE A 28 5.67 4.48 5.69
N ALA A 29 4.56 3.75 5.60
CA ALA A 29 3.36 4.00 6.41
C ALA A 29 3.65 3.82 7.91
N GLU A 30 4.38 2.78 8.28
CA GLU A 30 4.84 2.52 9.64
C GLU A 30 5.71 3.67 10.17
N ARG A 31 6.72 4.07 9.41
CA ARG A 31 7.63 5.17 9.78
C ARG A 31 6.87 6.48 9.94
N SER A 32 5.90 6.74 9.07
CA SER A 32 5.01 7.90 9.15
C SER A 32 4.14 7.88 10.41
N MET A 33 3.80 6.71 10.91
CA MET A 33 2.99 6.53 12.12
C MET A 33 3.81 6.47 13.42
N ASN A 34 5.14 6.54 13.34
CA ASN A 34 6.04 6.42 14.50
C ASN A 34 5.74 5.15 15.33
N ARG A 35 5.48 4.04 14.62
CA ARG A 35 5.21 2.71 15.20
C ARG A 35 6.37 1.79 14.87
N ASP A 36 6.70 0.89 15.78
CA ASP A 36 7.61 -0.23 15.50
C ASP A 36 6.79 -1.51 15.37
N HIS A 37 6.56 -1.93 14.12
CA HIS A 37 5.94 -3.18 13.73
C HIS A 37 6.98 -4.10 13.06
N GLY A 38 6.80 -5.41 13.20
CA GLY A 38 7.69 -6.38 12.57
C GLY A 38 7.62 -6.33 11.03
N PHE A 39 8.68 -6.82 10.38
CA PHE A 39 8.78 -6.98 8.92
C PHE A 39 7.53 -7.62 8.29
N LEU A 40 6.99 -8.67 8.93
CA LEU A 40 5.79 -9.37 8.48
C LEU A 40 4.56 -8.46 8.48
N THR A 41 4.38 -7.64 9.52
CA THR A 41 3.28 -6.68 9.63
C THR A 41 3.36 -5.65 8.51
N ASN A 42 4.54 -5.15 8.20
CA ASN A 42 4.72 -4.13 7.16
C ASN A 42 4.33 -4.68 5.79
N ILE A 43 4.72 -5.92 5.46
CA ILE A 43 4.29 -6.57 4.22
C ILE A 43 2.77 -6.76 4.18
N LEU A 44 2.17 -7.30 5.25
CA LEU A 44 0.72 -7.53 5.31
C LEU A 44 -0.08 -6.23 5.20
N VAL A 45 0.35 -5.20 5.93
CA VAL A 45 -0.25 -3.86 5.89
C VAL A 45 -0.07 -3.22 4.52
N GLY A 46 1.10 -3.38 3.89
CA GLY A 46 1.35 -2.87 2.54
C GLY A 46 0.48 -3.54 1.48
N ILE A 47 0.32 -4.87 1.56
CA ILE A 47 -0.59 -5.62 0.68
C ILE A 47 -2.03 -5.15 0.90
N ALA A 48 -2.52 -5.16 2.15
CA ALA A 48 -3.87 -4.69 2.47
C ALA A 48 -4.09 -3.22 2.06
N GLY A 49 -3.06 -2.39 2.24
CA GLY A 49 -3.04 -0.97 1.87
C GLY A 49 -3.14 -0.76 0.37
N SER A 50 -2.59 -1.66 -0.45
CA SER A 50 -2.75 -1.58 -1.91
C SER A 50 -4.21 -1.76 -2.36
N PHE A 51 -4.97 -2.64 -1.70
CA PHE A 51 -6.40 -2.82 -1.97
C PHE A 51 -7.23 -1.62 -1.52
N VAL A 52 -7.00 -1.15 -0.28
CA VAL A 52 -7.72 0.01 0.28
C VAL A 52 -7.39 1.28 -0.49
N GLY A 53 -6.11 1.52 -0.77
CA GLY A 53 -5.64 2.66 -1.55
C GLY A 53 -6.21 2.66 -2.96
N GLY A 54 -6.20 1.51 -3.66
CA GLY A 54 -6.78 1.40 -4.99
C GLY A 54 -8.28 1.71 -5.02
N GLY A 55 -9.02 1.23 -4.01
CA GLY A 55 -10.44 1.56 -3.85
C GLY A 55 -10.70 3.03 -3.52
N LEU A 56 -9.82 3.68 -2.74
CA LEU A 56 -9.92 5.12 -2.48
C LEU A 56 -9.61 5.94 -3.73
N ALA A 57 -8.58 5.58 -4.48
CA ALA A 57 -8.19 6.27 -5.69
C ALA A 57 -9.24 6.14 -6.79
N SER A 58 -9.90 4.97 -6.91
CA SER A 58 -11.02 4.80 -7.85
C SER A 58 -12.25 5.60 -7.44
N LEU A 59 -12.54 5.71 -6.13
CA LEU A 59 -13.66 6.51 -5.64
C LEU A 59 -13.46 8.01 -5.86
N LEU A 60 -12.20 8.47 -5.80
CA LEU A 60 -11.82 9.87 -6.03
C LEU A 60 -11.56 10.20 -7.50
N ASP A 61 -11.76 9.24 -8.41
CA ASP A 61 -11.43 9.34 -9.85
C ASP A 61 -9.99 9.78 -10.14
N VAL A 62 -9.08 9.44 -9.22
CA VAL A 62 -7.67 9.78 -9.33
C VAL A 62 -7.00 8.77 -10.25
N HIS A 63 -6.54 9.26 -11.39
CA HIS A 63 -5.79 8.47 -12.35
C HIS A 63 -4.31 8.39 -11.93
N TYR A 64 -3.86 7.19 -11.57
CA TYR A 64 -2.48 6.89 -11.25
C TYR A 64 -1.96 5.79 -12.18
N GLN A 65 -0.72 5.93 -12.63
CA GLN A 65 -0.09 4.97 -13.53
C GLN A 65 1.38 4.77 -13.16
N GLY A 66 1.90 3.59 -13.48
CA GLY A 66 3.30 3.24 -13.26
C GLY A 66 3.64 2.94 -11.80
N PHE A 67 4.91 2.59 -11.58
CA PHE A 67 5.43 2.13 -10.29
C PHE A 67 5.20 3.15 -9.16
N LEU A 68 5.52 4.43 -9.40
CA LEU A 68 5.36 5.49 -8.40
C LEU A 68 3.89 5.71 -8.03
N GLY A 69 2.98 5.69 -9.02
CA GLY A 69 1.55 5.84 -8.77
C GLY A 69 1.01 4.73 -7.87
N ASN A 70 1.32 3.48 -8.20
CA ASN A 70 0.96 2.32 -7.39
C ASN A 70 1.57 2.37 -5.98
N LEU A 71 2.82 2.83 -5.85
CA LEU A 71 3.46 3.00 -4.55
C LEU A 71 2.76 4.06 -3.68
N LEU A 72 2.46 5.23 -4.25
CA LEU A 72 1.77 6.29 -3.51
C LEU A 72 0.39 5.84 -3.05
N VAL A 73 -0.37 5.20 -3.93
CA VAL A 73 -1.71 4.68 -3.61
C VAL A 73 -1.62 3.63 -2.51
N ALA A 74 -0.67 2.69 -2.59
CA ALA A 74 -0.46 1.68 -1.56
C ALA A 74 -0.02 2.30 -0.22
N VAL A 75 0.84 3.32 -0.23
CA VAL A 75 1.27 4.05 0.98
C VAL A 75 0.07 4.72 1.65
N ILE A 76 -0.76 5.44 0.88
CA ILE A 76 -1.95 6.12 1.42
C ILE A 76 -2.89 5.10 2.04
N GLY A 77 -3.20 4.01 1.34
CA GLY A 77 -4.06 2.96 1.89
C GLY A 77 -3.48 2.29 3.13
N ALA A 78 -2.17 2.04 3.17
CA ALA A 78 -1.49 1.49 4.34
C ALA A 78 -1.55 2.43 5.56
N ILE A 79 -1.38 3.74 5.34
CA ILE A 79 -1.53 4.76 6.40
C ILE A 79 -2.96 4.75 6.95
N VAL A 80 -3.98 4.67 6.09
CA VAL A 80 -5.39 4.59 6.53
C VAL A 80 -5.62 3.35 7.39
N ILE A 81 -5.12 2.19 6.97
CA ILE A 81 -5.25 0.94 7.74
C ILE A 81 -4.58 1.06 9.11
N LEU A 82 -3.33 1.51 9.16
CA LEU A 82 -2.60 1.65 10.42
C LEU A 82 -3.26 2.68 11.34
N TRP A 83 -3.86 3.74 10.79
CA TRP A 83 -4.60 4.73 11.55
C TRP A 83 -5.84 4.12 12.22
N ILE A 84 -6.65 3.37 11.46
CA ILE A 84 -7.84 2.69 11.98
C ILE A 84 -7.43 1.64 13.01
N PHE A 85 -6.43 0.81 12.69
CA PHE A 85 -5.93 -0.23 13.59
C PHE A 85 -5.35 0.35 14.88
N GLY A 86 -4.59 1.44 14.77
CA GLY A 86 -4.05 2.17 15.91
C GLY A 86 -5.15 2.74 16.82
N ARG A 87 -6.24 3.25 16.23
CA ARG A 87 -7.42 3.74 16.97
C ARG A 87 -8.22 2.60 17.62
N ALA A 88 -8.33 1.45 16.97
CA ALA A 88 -8.99 0.27 17.52
C ALA A 88 -8.21 -0.27 18.74
N LYS A 89 -6.88 -0.37 18.64
CA LYS A 89 -6.02 -0.82 19.76
C LYS A 89 -6.11 0.10 20.97
N ALA A 90 -6.21 1.42 20.76
CA ALA A 90 -6.36 2.39 21.84
C ALA A 90 -7.68 2.25 22.63
N ARG A 91 -8.70 1.58 22.07
CA ARG A 91 -10.01 1.40 22.73
C ARG A 91 -10.17 0.05 23.45
N GLY A 92 -9.34 -0.94 23.15
CA GLY A 92 -9.41 -2.28 23.77
C GLY A 92 -8.52 -2.48 25.01
N VAL A 93 -7.84 -1.43 25.48
CA VAL A 93 -6.97 -1.47 26.68
C VAL A 93 -7.55 -0.60 27.81
N ASN A 94 -8.86 -0.34 27.80
CA ASN A 94 -9.60 0.21 28.94
C ASN A 94 -10.62 -0.80 29.42
#